data_AF-H1ZZV7-F1
#
_entry.id   AF-H1ZZV7-F1
#
_cell.length_a   1.000
_cell.length_b   1.000
_cell.length_c   1.000
_cell.angle_alpha   90.00
_cell.angle_beta   90.00
_cell.angle_gamma   90.00
#
_symmetry.space_group_name_H-M   'P 1'
#
loop_
_entity.id
_entity.type
_entity.pdbx_description
1 polymer ?
#
loop_
_entity_poly.entity_id
_entity_poly.type
_entity_poly.pdbx_seq_one_letter_code
_entity_poly.pdbx_strand_id
1 'polypeptide(L)' 'MSEFAFGVDLTEGEMRRRAAVVEALGSDWDPVAVLEGERAAHDLLYSGLDAEQQKTYELLVAAGVLEDRQARP' A
#
# COMPACT_ATOMS: atom_id res chain seq x y z
N MET A 1 -28.36 -21.88 33.80
CA MET A 1 -27.91 -21.72 32.40
C MET A 1 -26.48 -21.23 32.48
N SER A 2 -25.51 -21.99 31.99
CA SER A 2 -24.11 -21.53 32.01
C SER A 2 -23.88 -20.60 30.83
N GLU A 3 -23.37 -19.42 31.10
CA GLU A 3 -22.95 -18.46 30.09
C GLU A 3 -21.60 -18.93 29.51
N PHE A 4 -21.51 -19.03 28.18
CA PHE A 4 -20.28 -19.42 27.48
C PHE A 4 -19.62 -18.15 26.92
N ALA A 5 -18.41 -17.86 27.36
CA ALA A 5 -17.64 -16.74 26.83
C ALA A 5 -17.06 -17.11 25.47
N PHE A 6 -17.55 -16.45 24.42
CA PHE A 6 -16.96 -16.52 23.08
C PHE A 6 -15.91 -15.43 22.92
N GLY A 7 -14.69 -15.82 22.55
CA GLY A 7 -13.59 -14.90 22.24
C GLY A 7 -12.90 -15.33 20.95
N VAL A 8 -12.52 -14.35 20.12
CA VAL A 8 -11.78 -14.58 18.87
C VAL A 8 -10.43 -13.89 18.99
N ASP A 9 -9.35 -14.64 18.77
CA ASP A 9 -8.03 -14.06 18.58
C ASP A 9 -7.90 -13.51 17.16
N LEU A 10 -7.98 -12.19 17.04
CA LEU A 10 -7.82 -11.50 15.78
C LEU A 10 -6.38 -11.56 15.25
N THR A 11 -5.39 -11.75 16.12
CA THR A 11 -3.99 -11.90 15.72
C THR A 11 -3.81 -13.21 14.98
N GLU A 12 -4.32 -14.31 15.54
CA GLU A 12 -4.30 -15.61 14.89
C GLU A 12 -5.12 -15.60 13.60
N GLY A 13 -6.30 -14.97 13.63
CA GLY A 13 -7.13 -14.75 12.43
C GLY A 13 -6.37 -14.03 11.32
N GLU A 14 -5.69 -12.93 11.65
CA GLU A 14 -4.92 -12.13 10.72
C GLU A 14 -3.72 -12.89 10.15
N MET A 15 -3.02 -13.68 10.96
CA MET A 15 -1.89 -14.49 10.47
C MET A 15 -2.36 -15.54 9.46
N ARG A 16 -3.51 -16.20 9.71
CA ARG A 16 -4.09 -17.15 8.73
C ARG A 16 -4.50 -16.45 7.43
N ARG A 17 -5.12 -15.27 7.52
CA ARG A 17 -5.49 -14.47 6.34
C ARG A 17 -4.27 -14.10 5.51
N ARG A 18 -3.19 -13.62 6.15
CA ARG A 18 -1.93 -13.26 5.45
C ARG A 18 -1.28 -14.48 4.80
N ALA A 19 -1.25 -15.62 5.48
CA ALA A 19 -0.71 -16.86 4.93
C ALA A 19 -1.47 -17.29 3.68
N ALA A 20 -2.81 -17.29 3.72
CA ALA A 20 -3.64 -17.62 2.57
C ALA A 20 -3.45 -16.65 1.39
N VAL A 21 -3.22 -15.36 1.66
CA VAL A 21 -2.90 -14.37 0.62
C VAL A 21 -1.55 -14.68 -0.04
N VAL A 22 -0.51 -14.93 0.75
CA VAL A 22 0.83 -15.26 0.22
C VAL A 22 0.80 -16.55 -0.58
N GLU A 23 0.06 -17.56 -0.11
CA GLU A 23 -0.15 -18.81 -0.85
C GLU A 23 -0.85 -18.57 -2.19
N ALA A 24 -1.89 -17.74 -2.22
CA ALA A 24 -2.62 -17.42 -3.45
C ALA A 24 -1.80 -16.62 -4.47
N LEU A 25 -0.83 -15.82 -4.02
CA LEU A 25 0.09 -15.08 -4.89
C LEU A 25 1.10 -16.01 -5.59
N GLY A 26 1.38 -17.18 -4.99
CA GLY A 26 2.22 -18.21 -5.59
C GLY A 26 3.72 -17.96 -5.45
N SER A 27 4.52 -18.97 -5.78
CA SER A 27 5.98 -18.96 -5.63
C SER A 27 6.72 -18.00 -6.54
N ASP A 28 6.09 -17.61 -7.64
CA ASP A 28 6.68 -16.71 -8.65
C ASP A 28 6.44 -15.23 -8.29
N TRP A 29 5.70 -14.96 -7.22
CA TRP A 29 5.46 -13.60 -6.76
C TRP A 29 6.72 -13.01 -6.12
N ASP A 30 7.28 -12.00 -6.78
CA ASP A 30 8.35 -11.17 -6.25
C ASP A 30 7.76 -9.87 -5.67
N PRO A 31 7.61 -9.77 -4.33
CA PRO A 31 7.04 -8.58 -3.70
C PRO A 31 7.88 -7.33 -3.92
N VAL A 32 9.20 -7.48 -4.11
CA VAL A 32 10.10 -6.34 -4.36
C VAL A 32 9.85 -5.82 -5.78
N ALA A 33 9.80 -6.70 -6.77
CA ALA A 33 9.51 -6.29 -8.14
C ALA A 33 8.14 -5.62 -8.28
N VAL A 34 7.12 -6.11 -7.57
CA VAL A 34 5.78 -5.47 -7.54
C VAL A 34 5.85 -4.08 -6.93
N LEU A 35 6.53 -3.91 -5.79
CA LEU A 35 6.68 -2.59 -5.16
C LEU A 35 7.44 -1.59 -6.04
N GLU A 36 8.50 -2.04 -6.74
CA GLU A 36 9.21 -1.18 -7.69
C GLU A 36 8.34 -0.81 -8.89
N GLY A 37 7.51 -1.74 -9.38
CA GLY A 37 6.54 -1.48 -10.43
C GLY A 37 5.49 -0.43 -10.04
N GLU A 38 4.95 -0.53 -8.83
CA GLU A 38 4.01 0.45 -8.26
C GLU A 38 4.66 1.84 -8.16
N ARG A 39 5.90 1.94 -7.69
CA ARG A 39 6.63 3.21 -7.63
C ARG A 39 6.83 3.82 -9.02
N ALA A 40 7.25 3.02 -9.99
CA ALA A 40 7.42 3.48 -11.37
C ALA A 40 6.10 3.96 -11.99
N ALA A 41 5.00 3.24 -11.74
CA ALA A 41 3.67 3.65 -12.18
C ALA A 41 3.22 4.97 -11.53
N HIS A 42 3.49 5.14 -10.24
CA HIS A 42 3.21 6.39 -9.51
C HIS A 42 4.02 7.56 -10.09
N ASP A 43 5.30 7.36 -10.39
CA ASP A 43 6.13 8.41 -10.99
C ASP A 43 5.65 8.80 -12.39
N LEU A 44 5.17 7.81 -13.17
CA LEU A 44 4.57 8.04 -14.47
C LEU A 44 3.27 8.85 -14.38
N LEU A 45 2.41 8.57 -13.38
CA LEU A 45 1.14 9.29 -13.18
C LEU A 45 1.34 10.79 -13.00
N TYR A 46 2.42 11.18 -12.31
CA TYR A 46 2.79 12.59 -12.08
C TYR A 46 3.97 13.02 -12.95
N SER A 47 4.20 12.33 -14.06
CA SER A 47 5.20 12.74 -15.06
C SER A 47 4.60 13.80 -15.99
N GLY A 48 5.44 14.71 -16.48
CA GLY A 48 5.03 15.70 -17.48
C GLY A 48 3.96 16.69 -17.04
N LEU A 49 3.81 16.93 -15.72
CA LEU A 49 2.89 17.94 -15.22
C LEU A 49 3.23 19.32 -15.78
N ASP A 50 2.20 20.05 -16.20
CA ASP A 50 2.34 21.47 -16.48
C ASP A 50 2.51 22.28 -15.19
N ALA A 51 2.72 23.59 -15.32
CA ALA A 51 3.00 24.46 -14.17
C ALA A 51 1.86 24.53 -13.15
N GLU A 52 0.59 24.45 -13.59
CA GLU A 52 -0.56 24.52 -12.71
C GLU A 52 -0.79 23.18 -12.00
N GLN A 53 -0.61 22.08 -12.73
CA GLN A 53 -0.67 20.73 -12.21
C GLN A 53 0.45 20.47 -11.20
N GLN A 54 1.68 20.93 -11.49
CA GLN A 54 2.83 20.81 -10.60
C GLN A 54 2.60 21.56 -9.28
N LYS A 55 2.04 22.78 -9.35
CA LYS A 55 1.65 23.54 -8.16
C LYS A 55 0.58 22.82 -7.32
N THR A 56 -0.39 22.19 -7.98
CA THR A 56 -1.43 21.40 -7.29
C THR A 56 -0.82 20.17 -6.62
N TYR A 57 0.07 19.45 -7.31
CA TYR A 57 0.80 18.32 -6.73
C TYR A 57 1.56 18.72 -5.47
N GLU A 58 2.31 19.83 -5.51
CA GLU A 58 3.06 20.35 -4.37
C GLU A 58 2.16 20.72 -3.17
N LEU A 59 1.00 21.33 -3.43
CA LEU A 59 0.02 21.63 -2.38
C LEU A 59 -0.52 20.36 -1.71
N LEU A 60 -0.79 19.32 -2.51
CA LEU A 60 -1.29 18.05 -2.00
C LEU A 60 -0.23 17.29 -1.20
N VAL A 61 1.05 17.37 -1.62
CA VAL A 61 2.18 16.85 -0.85
C VAL A 61 2.32 17.59 0.47
N ALA A 62 2.30 18.93 0.46
CA ALA A 62 2.39 19.74 1.68
C ALA A 62 1.23 19.48 2.65
N ALA A 63 0.04 19.14 2.14
CA ALA A 63 -1.13 18.77 2.94
C ALA A 63 -1.10 17.32 3.45
N GLY A 64 -0.13 16.50 3.04
CA GLY A 64 -0.05 15.07 3.38
C GLY A 64 -1.08 14.20 2.67
N VAL A 65 -1.71 14.72 1.60
CA VAL A 65 -2.66 13.96 0.77
C VAL A 65 -1.92 13.06 -0.22
N LEU A 66 -0.80 13.55 -0.76
CA LEU A 66 0.08 12.79 -1.63
C LEU A 66 1.44 12.59 -0.97
N GLU A 67 2.10 11.48 -1.34
CA GLU A 67 3.49 11.24 -0.98
C GLU A 67 4.44 12.10 -1.82
N ASP A 68 5.52 12.58 -1.19
CA ASP A 68 6.63 13.19 -1.91
C ASP A 68 7.46 12.11 -2.59
N ARG A 69 7.43 12.10 -3.94
CA ARG A 69 8.22 11.15 -4.73
C ARG A 69 9.73 11.35 -4.59
N GLN A 70 10.19 12.55 -4.25
CA GLN A 70 11.62 12.88 -4.12
C GLN A 70 12.18 12.54 -2.74
N ALA A 71 11.32 12.43 -1.72
CA ALA A 71 11.70 12.05 -0.36
C ALA A 71 11.65 10.53 -0.10
N ARG A 72 11.27 9.74 -1.12
CA ARG A 72 11.21 8.28 -1.03
C ARG A 72 12.65 7.70 -0.98
N PRO A 73 12.93 6.72 -0.10
CA PRO A 73 14.24 6.08 0.01
C PRO A 73 14.64 5.29 -1.24
#